data_AF-A0A136KKC5-F1
#
_entry.id   AF-A0A136KKC5-F1
#
_cell.length_a   1.000
_cell.length_b   1.000
_cell.length_c   1.000
_cell.angle_alpha   90.00
_cell.angle_beta   90.00
_cell.angle_gamma   90.00
#
_symmetry.space_group_name_H-M   'P 1'
#
loop_
_entity.id
_entity.type
_entity.pdbx_description
1 polymer ?
#
loop_
_entity_poly.entity_id
_entity_poly.type
_entity_poly.pdbx_seq_one_letter_code
_entity_poly.pdbx_strand_id
1 'polypeptide(L)'
;MQSNLIRSIKSSVFSSTAVLAVIFLGVLSFVFVKEWINSLPQFGGDWHYVFQEHIQEENRFPQLWEHSENLGSSQAGRIALGLLDLIQARIADATGADFAQTEVIIWFLPFVMSSFLGIFLLSKKLFKNNKAALIAGFVYTLNTYSIVLFAEAGHINILVAYGFVPLAINSFISLIGKPNFWNAFLFTLLQSVVFIFDIRIGFIGLIPLVILLFSKFFFIRKSLSTKLLLSLFFGGFLFIIINLFWLIPIITTPQEQILASGQADSVWVERLSYQELSHALTLSHPFFSQEGISYFSANPVSPFAIILSVFYNLWCYQGS
;
A
#
# COMPACT_ATOMS: atom_id res chain seq x y z
N MET A 1 -0.30 -8.10 49.02
CA MET A 1 -0.64 -9.46 48.52
C MET A 1 -1.33 -9.45 47.15
N GLN A 2 -2.14 -8.45 46.78
CA GLN A 2 -2.77 -8.36 45.45
C GLN A 2 -1.81 -8.09 44.27
N SER A 3 -0.59 -7.56 44.50
CA SER A 3 0.36 -7.26 43.42
C SER A 3 1.05 -8.49 42.81
N ASN A 4 1.13 -9.61 43.54
CA ASN A 4 1.77 -10.84 43.06
C ASN A 4 0.81 -11.71 42.21
N LEU A 5 -0.50 -11.65 42.49
CA LEU A 5 -1.50 -12.41 41.71
C LEU A 5 -1.66 -11.81 40.29
N ILE A 6 -1.64 -10.49 40.17
CA ILE A 6 -1.73 -9.79 38.88
C ILE A 6 -0.45 -10.00 38.05
N ARG A 7 0.73 -10.10 38.69
CA ARG A 7 1.99 -10.46 38.00
C ARG A 7 1.99 -11.90 37.51
N SER A 8 1.44 -12.84 38.27
CA SER A 8 1.36 -14.26 37.90
C SER A 8 0.41 -14.54 36.74
N ILE A 9 -0.71 -13.81 36.65
CA ILE A 9 -1.66 -13.93 35.53
C ILE A 9 -1.10 -13.26 34.27
N LYS A 10 -0.39 -12.13 34.41
CA LYS A 10 0.33 -11.51 33.28
C LYS A 10 1.48 -12.36 32.73
N SER A 11 2.03 -13.32 33.49
CA SER A 11 3.08 -14.22 33.00
C SER A 11 2.56 -15.55 32.43
N SER A 12 1.37 -16.03 32.82
CA SER A 12 0.85 -17.33 32.35
C SER A 12 -0.06 -17.24 31.11
N VAL A 13 -0.59 -16.05 30.81
CA VAL A 13 -1.35 -15.77 29.55
C VAL A 13 -0.42 -15.30 28.42
N PHE A 14 0.89 -15.29 28.65
CA PHE A 14 1.89 -15.42 27.59
C PHE A 14 1.89 -16.87 27.07
N SER A 15 0.73 -17.32 26.60
CA SER A 15 0.43 -18.69 26.28
C SER A 15 1.15 -19.12 25.01
N SER A 16 1.56 -20.39 25.00
CA SER A 16 1.96 -21.15 23.81
C SER A 16 1.09 -20.85 22.58
N THR A 17 -0.20 -20.52 22.76
CA THR A 17 -1.13 -20.16 21.70
C THR A 17 -0.72 -18.92 20.88
N ALA A 18 -0.15 -17.87 21.50
CA ALA A 18 0.28 -16.68 20.75
C ALA A 18 1.52 -16.98 19.89
N VAL A 19 2.42 -17.83 20.40
CA VAL A 19 3.59 -18.28 19.64
C VAL A 19 3.15 -19.17 18.48
N LEU A 20 2.25 -20.12 18.74
CA LEU A 20 1.66 -20.97 17.71
C LEU A 20 0.92 -20.15 16.64
N ALA A 21 0.18 -19.11 17.02
CA ALA A 21 -0.49 -18.22 16.07
C ALA A 21 0.51 -17.46 15.18
N VAL A 22 1.61 -16.95 15.75
CA VAL A 22 2.67 -16.29 14.96
C VAL A 22 3.38 -17.26 14.03
N ILE A 23 3.69 -18.48 14.50
CA ILE A 23 4.29 -19.53 13.66
C ILE A 23 3.32 -19.90 12.53
N PHE A 24 2.05 -20.14 12.86
CA PHE A 24 1.02 -20.48 11.88
C PHE A 24 0.86 -19.39 10.82
N LEU A 25 0.73 -18.12 11.22
CA LEU A 25 0.67 -16.99 10.30
C LEU A 25 1.94 -16.85 9.47
N GLY A 26 3.11 -17.09 10.06
CA GLY A 26 4.38 -17.07 9.35
C GLY A 26 4.47 -18.16 8.29
N VAL A 27 4.05 -19.39 8.60
CA VAL A 27 3.98 -20.50 7.64
C VAL A 27 2.96 -20.20 6.54
N LEU A 28 1.76 -19.73 6.90
CA LEU A 28 0.73 -19.35 5.94
C LEU A 28 1.24 -18.27 4.98
N SER A 29 1.88 -17.22 5.52
CA SER A 29 2.49 -16.15 4.73
C SER A 29 3.59 -16.67 3.83
N PHE A 30 4.44 -17.58 4.33
CA PHE A 30 5.46 -18.20 3.49
C PHE A 30 4.86 -18.99 2.33
N VAL A 31 3.77 -19.74 2.55
CA VAL A 31 3.08 -20.47 1.48
C VAL A 31 2.53 -19.52 0.41
N PHE A 32 1.82 -18.46 0.81
CA PHE A 32 1.30 -17.48 -0.16
C PHE A 32 2.41 -16.70 -0.88
N VAL A 33 3.40 -16.20 -0.13
CA VAL A 33 4.52 -15.44 -0.69
C VAL A 33 5.37 -16.32 -1.63
N LYS A 34 5.48 -17.62 -1.37
CA LYS A 34 6.18 -18.54 -2.27
C LYS A 34 5.50 -18.60 -3.64
N GLU A 35 4.17 -18.66 -3.68
CA GLU A 35 3.44 -18.61 -4.96
C GLU A 35 3.65 -17.27 -5.67
N TRP A 36 3.77 -16.17 -4.93
CA TRP A 36 4.04 -14.84 -5.48
C TRP A 36 5.49 -14.61 -5.93
N ILE A 37 6.43 -15.41 -5.44
CA ILE A 37 7.85 -15.37 -5.80
C ILE A 37 8.19 -16.50 -6.80
N ASN A 38 7.18 -17.21 -7.29
CA ASN A 38 7.40 -18.26 -8.27
C ASN A 38 8.00 -17.67 -9.56
N SER A 39 8.92 -18.39 -10.18
CA SER A 39 9.55 -17.99 -11.45
C SER A 39 8.63 -18.13 -12.65
N LEU A 40 7.39 -18.58 -12.44
CA LEU A 40 6.38 -18.64 -13.48
C LEU A 40 5.74 -17.25 -13.64
N PRO A 41 5.46 -16.81 -14.88
CA PRO A 41 4.81 -15.53 -15.11
C PRO A 41 3.45 -15.49 -14.43
N GLN A 42 3.19 -14.40 -13.72
CA GLN A 42 1.91 -14.17 -13.07
C GLN A 42 1.12 -13.18 -13.92
N PHE A 43 0.00 -13.64 -14.49
CA PHE A 43 -0.86 -12.82 -15.31
C PHE A 43 -2.32 -13.09 -14.94
N GLY A 44 -3.14 -12.04 -15.01
CA GLY A 44 -4.53 -12.07 -14.60
C GLY A 44 -5.10 -10.65 -14.50
N GLY A 45 -6.39 -10.49 -14.80
CA GLY A 45 -7.04 -9.18 -14.83
C GLY A 45 -6.35 -8.20 -15.78
N ASP A 46 -5.96 -7.04 -15.25
CA ASP A 46 -5.26 -5.98 -16.01
C ASP A 46 -3.75 -6.24 -16.18
N TRP A 47 -3.23 -7.30 -15.57
CA TRP A 47 -1.82 -7.62 -15.57
C TRP A 47 -1.50 -8.69 -16.62
N HIS A 48 -0.81 -8.30 -17.68
CA HIS A 48 -0.54 -9.15 -18.84
C HIS A 48 0.93 -9.54 -18.94
N TYR A 49 1.18 -10.72 -19.51
CA TYR A 49 2.53 -11.16 -19.81
C TYR A 49 3.19 -10.25 -20.85
N VAL A 50 4.43 -9.86 -20.57
CA VAL A 50 5.25 -9.06 -21.48
C VAL A 50 6.43 -9.88 -21.98
N PHE A 51 6.62 -9.92 -23.31
CA PHE A 51 7.75 -10.61 -23.93
C PHE A 51 9.06 -9.86 -23.65
N GLN A 52 10.18 -10.61 -23.64
CA GLN A 52 11.49 -10.05 -23.32
C GLN A 52 11.90 -8.92 -24.28
N GLU A 53 11.57 -9.05 -25.56
CA GLU A 53 11.85 -8.05 -26.57
C GLU A 53 11.17 -6.72 -26.24
N HIS A 54 9.92 -6.77 -25.75
CA HIS A 54 9.20 -5.56 -25.34
C HIS A 54 9.79 -4.93 -24.08
N ILE A 55 10.22 -5.74 -23.09
CA ILE A 55 10.93 -5.23 -21.91
C ILE A 55 12.20 -4.47 -22.33
N GLN A 56 12.93 -4.96 -23.33
CA GLN A 56 14.13 -4.30 -23.84
C GLN A 56 13.81 -2.99 -24.59
N GLU A 57 12.68 -2.92 -25.29
CA GLU A 57 12.20 -1.69 -25.93
C GLU A 57 11.88 -0.58 -24.92
N GLU A 58 11.47 -0.96 -23.69
CA GLU A 58 11.23 -0.06 -22.58
C GLU A 58 12.50 0.43 -21.88
N ASN A 59 13.69 0.10 -22.40
CA ASN A 59 14.96 0.66 -21.95
C ASN A 59 15.20 2.12 -22.39
N ARG A 60 14.12 2.89 -22.52
CA ARG A 60 14.07 4.28 -22.92
C ARG A 60 13.44 5.11 -21.80
N PHE A 61 13.76 6.40 -21.76
CA PHE A 61 13.08 7.29 -20.82
C PHE A 61 11.58 7.35 -21.13
N PRO A 62 10.71 7.45 -20.11
CA PRO A 62 9.26 7.50 -20.30
C PRO A 62 8.87 8.58 -21.30
N GLN A 63 8.06 8.21 -22.29
CA GLN A 63 7.60 9.11 -23.34
C GLN A 63 6.11 9.41 -23.16
N LEU A 64 5.68 10.63 -23.50
CA LEU A 64 4.25 10.99 -23.48
C LEU A 64 3.47 10.37 -24.63
N TRP A 65 4.17 9.95 -25.68
CA TRP A 65 3.58 9.38 -26.88
C TRP A 65 4.15 7.98 -27.06
N GLU A 66 3.28 6.99 -27.15
CA GLU A 66 3.67 5.61 -27.45
C GLU A 66 3.34 5.28 -28.90
N HIS A 67 4.28 4.64 -29.58
CA HIS A 67 4.15 4.26 -30.99
C HIS A 67 3.71 2.80 -31.20
N SER A 68 3.60 2.01 -30.13
CA SER A 68 3.28 0.57 -30.23
C SER A 68 1.80 0.30 -30.56
N GLU A 69 0.91 1.26 -30.28
CA GLU A 69 -0.54 1.11 -30.48
C GLU A 69 -1.03 1.80 -31.76
N ASN A 70 -1.30 1.07 -32.85
CA ASN A 70 -1.88 1.58 -34.11
C ASN A 70 -1.15 2.81 -34.71
N LEU A 71 -1.73 4.02 -34.53
CA LEU A 71 -1.18 5.31 -34.98
C LEU A 71 -0.45 6.07 -33.86
N GLY A 72 -0.33 5.43 -32.71
CA GLY A 72 0.17 5.94 -31.45
C GLY A 72 -0.93 6.42 -30.51
N SER A 73 -0.60 6.45 -29.23
CA SER A 73 -1.49 6.88 -28.15
C SER A 73 -0.75 7.73 -27.11
N SER A 74 -1.53 8.53 -26.37
CA SER A 74 -1.00 9.32 -25.26
C SER A 74 -0.78 8.43 -24.04
N GLN A 75 0.43 8.44 -23.49
CA GLN A 75 0.80 7.76 -22.25
C GLN A 75 0.86 8.71 -21.04
N ALA A 76 0.30 9.92 -21.15
CA ALA A 76 0.34 10.91 -20.07
C ALA A 76 -0.23 10.38 -18.73
N GLY A 77 -1.26 9.52 -18.79
CA GLY A 77 -1.85 8.89 -17.60
C GLY A 77 -1.01 7.77 -16.97
N ARG A 78 -0.06 7.19 -17.73
CA ARG A 78 0.80 6.07 -17.30
C ARG A 78 2.26 6.47 -17.14
N ILE A 79 2.63 7.73 -17.38
CA ILE A 79 4.04 8.17 -17.35
C ILE A 79 4.72 7.95 -16.00
N ALA A 80 3.96 7.93 -14.89
CA ALA A 80 4.47 7.56 -13.57
C ALA A 80 4.98 6.10 -13.54
N LEU A 81 4.24 5.19 -14.18
CA LEU A 81 4.60 3.77 -14.30
C LEU A 81 5.75 3.55 -15.28
N GLY A 82 5.90 4.38 -16.31
CA GLY A 82 7.02 4.28 -17.25
C GLY A 82 8.39 4.33 -16.59
N LEU A 83 8.53 4.99 -15.42
CA LEU A 83 9.77 4.94 -14.64
C LEU A 83 10.03 3.54 -14.07
N LEU A 84 8.98 2.84 -13.65
CA LEU A 84 9.06 1.45 -13.17
C LEU A 84 9.36 0.50 -14.33
N ASP A 85 8.76 0.73 -15.50
CA ASP A 85 9.02 -0.04 -16.73
C ASP A 85 10.48 0.13 -17.17
N LEU A 86 11.03 1.36 -17.11
CA LEU A 86 12.46 1.60 -17.35
C LEU A 86 13.34 0.87 -16.33
N ILE A 87 12.97 0.85 -15.04
CA ILE A 87 13.71 0.10 -14.03
C ILE A 87 13.66 -1.41 -14.34
N GLN A 88 12.51 -1.91 -14.79
CA GLN A 88 12.32 -3.30 -15.22
C GLN A 88 13.24 -3.66 -16.38
N ALA A 89 13.23 -2.84 -17.42
CA ALA A 89 14.11 -2.98 -18.59
C ALA A 89 15.58 -3.02 -18.19
N ARG A 90 16.00 -2.11 -17.30
CA ARG A 90 17.40 -2.04 -16.83
C ARG A 90 17.82 -3.26 -16.02
N ILE A 91 16.93 -3.82 -15.20
CA ILE A 91 17.20 -5.06 -14.45
C ILE A 91 17.29 -6.23 -15.42
N ALA A 92 16.36 -6.34 -16.37
CA ALA A 92 16.34 -7.39 -17.38
C ALA A 92 17.63 -7.38 -18.22
N ASP A 93 18.05 -6.21 -18.72
CA ASP A 93 19.29 -6.04 -19.48
C ASP A 93 20.55 -6.39 -18.67
N ALA A 94 20.60 -5.99 -17.40
CA ALA A 94 21.78 -6.19 -16.56
C ALA A 94 21.97 -7.64 -16.10
N THR A 95 20.87 -8.39 -15.96
CA THR A 95 20.87 -9.73 -15.32
C THR A 95 20.48 -10.86 -16.26
N GLY A 96 19.90 -10.54 -17.43
CA GLY A 96 19.24 -11.52 -18.28
C GLY A 96 17.93 -12.05 -17.70
N ALA A 97 17.37 -11.37 -16.70
CA ALA A 97 16.12 -11.78 -16.07
C ALA A 97 14.94 -11.64 -17.01
N ASP A 98 14.04 -12.62 -16.96
CA ASP A 98 12.79 -12.58 -17.71
C ASP A 98 11.72 -11.72 -17.02
N PHE A 99 10.55 -11.59 -17.66
CA PHE A 99 9.40 -10.89 -17.11
C PHE A 99 9.07 -11.34 -15.69
N ALA A 100 8.86 -12.64 -15.46
CA ALA A 100 8.45 -13.18 -14.17
C ALA A 100 9.44 -12.82 -13.04
N GLN A 101 10.74 -12.93 -13.33
CA GLN A 101 11.79 -12.60 -12.38
C GLN A 101 11.85 -11.11 -12.06
N THR A 102 11.73 -10.25 -13.07
CA THR A 102 11.75 -8.81 -12.86
C THR A 102 10.50 -8.30 -12.15
N GLU A 103 9.35 -8.95 -12.36
CA GLU A 103 8.11 -8.62 -11.65
C GLU A 103 8.22 -8.87 -10.15
N VAL A 104 8.83 -9.99 -9.77
CA VAL A 104 9.11 -10.30 -8.36
C VAL A 104 9.90 -9.19 -7.70
N ILE A 105 10.88 -8.62 -8.41
CA ILE A 105 11.76 -7.59 -7.85
C ILE A 105 11.06 -6.23 -7.75
N ILE A 106 10.25 -5.85 -8.74
CA ILE A 106 9.67 -4.50 -8.82
C ILE A 106 8.33 -4.39 -8.12
N TRP A 107 7.55 -5.48 -8.12
CA TRP A 107 6.18 -5.45 -7.65
C TRP A 107 5.99 -6.30 -6.39
N PHE A 108 6.29 -7.60 -6.46
CA PHE A 108 5.93 -8.51 -5.36
C PHE A 108 6.79 -8.31 -4.10
N LEU A 109 8.11 -8.24 -4.25
CA LEU A 109 9.00 -8.00 -3.11
C LEU A 109 8.73 -6.63 -2.45
N PRO A 110 8.61 -5.52 -3.20
CA PRO A 110 8.27 -4.24 -2.60
C PRO A 110 6.93 -4.28 -1.88
N PHE A 111 5.89 -4.93 -2.43
CA PHE A 111 4.63 -5.09 -1.71
C PHE A 111 4.79 -5.88 -0.42
N VAL A 112 5.32 -7.12 -0.46
CA VAL A 112 5.42 -8.00 0.71
C VAL A 112 6.25 -7.36 1.81
N MET A 113 7.38 -6.76 1.45
CA MET A 113 8.26 -6.09 2.40
C MET A 113 7.61 -4.83 2.97
N SER A 114 7.07 -3.95 2.12
CA SER A 114 6.51 -2.67 2.57
C SER A 114 5.25 -2.83 3.41
N SER A 115 4.33 -3.71 3.00
CA SER A 115 3.09 -4.00 3.73
C SER A 115 3.38 -4.57 5.11
N PHE A 116 4.20 -5.62 5.20
CA PHE A 116 4.56 -6.24 6.48
C PHE A 116 5.36 -5.27 7.36
N LEU A 117 6.47 -4.71 6.86
CA LEU A 117 7.34 -3.84 7.66
C LEU A 117 6.63 -2.55 8.04
N GLY A 118 5.85 -1.98 7.12
CA GLY A 118 5.09 -0.75 7.34
C GLY A 118 4.14 -0.88 8.50
N ILE A 119 3.25 -1.87 8.45
CA ILE A 119 2.26 -2.06 9.53
C ILE A 119 2.91 -2.58 10.81
N PHE A 120 3.98 -3.38 10.73
CA PHE A 120 4.74 -3.83 11.89
C PHE A 120 5.35 -2.64 12.64
N LEU A 121 6.06 -1.76 11.93
CA LEU A 121 6.69 -0.58 12.53
C LEU A 121 5.65 0.39 13.07
N LEU A 122 4.57 0.62 12.33
CA LEU A 122 3.46 1.48 12.76
C LEU A 122 2.80 0.92 14.03
N SER A 123 2.39 -0.35 14.02
CA SER A 123 1.77 -1.01 15.16
C SER A 123 2.69 -1.06 16.37
N LYS A 124 3.98 -1.34 16.17
CA LYS A 124 4.97 -1.32 17.25
C LYS A 124 5.10 0.07 17.87
N LYS A 125 5.05 1.13 17.06
CA LYS A 125 5.11 2.52 17.55
C LYS A 125 3.85 2.90 18.33
N LEU A 126 2.67 2.47 17.87
CA LEU A 126 1.38 2.81 18.48
C LEU A 126 1.10 2.00 19.76
N PHE A 127 1.28 0.68 19.71
CA PHE A 127 0.88 -0.23 20.77
C PHE A 127 2.03 -0.68 21.68
N LYS A 128 3.29 -0.41 21.31
CA LYS A 128 4.49 -0.80 22.07
C LYS A 128 4.59 -2.31 22.34
N ASN A 129 3.94 -3.14 21.52
CA ASN A 129 3.89 -4.59 21.68
C ASN A 129 4.41 -5.27 20.39
N ASN A 130 5.56 -5.96 20.49
CA ASN A 130 6.17 -6.64 19.35
C ASN A 130 5.29 -7.77 18.78
N LYS A 131 4.54 -8.48 19.63
CA LYS A 131 3.71 -9.61 19.18
C LYS A 131 2.48 -9.13 18.41
N ALA A 132 1.79 -8.12 18.95
CA ALA A 132 0.68 -7.48 18.26
C ALA A 132 1.15 -6.88 16.93
N ALA A 133 2.34 -6.26 16.91
CA ALA A 133 2.93 -5.74 15.68
C ALA A 133 3.24 -6.83 14.64
N LEU A 134 3.78 -7.99 15.05
CA LEU A 134 4.02 -9.12 14.14
C LEU A 134 2.71 -9.65 13.54
N ILE A 135 1.69 -9.82 14.38
CA ILE A 135 0.37 -10.28 13.93
C ILE A 135 -0.25 -9.27 12.97
N ALA A 136 -0.19 -7.97 13.28
CA ALA A 136 -0.62 -6.91 12.37
C ALA A 136 0.09 -6.99 11.01
N GLY A 137 1.42 -7.24 11.04
CA GLY A 137 2.26 -7.52 9.88
C GLY A 137 1.64 -8.52 8.92
N PHE A 138 1.41 -9.73 9.44
CA PHE A 138 0.87 -10.83 8.65
C PHE A 138 -0.58 -10.60 8.22
N VAL A 139 -1.43 -10.14 9.14
CA VAL A 139 -2.86 -9.92 8.86
C VAL A 139 -3.06 -8.85 7.78
N TYR A 140 -2.28 -7.78 7.80
CA TYR A 140 -2.37 -6.73 6.79
C TYR A 140 -1.88 -7.19 5.42
N THR A 141 -0.75 -7.90 5.38
CA THR A 141 -0.15 -8.40 4.13
C THR A 141 -1.05 -9.44 3.44
N LEU A 142 -1.74 -10.27 4.22
CA LEU A 142 -2.59 -11.36 3.73
C LEU A 142 -4.09 -11.07 3.84
N ASN A 143 -4.50 -9.80 3.94
CA ASN A 143 -5.93 -9.50 4.02
C ASN A 143 -6.63 -9.82 2.68
N THR A 144 -7.96 -9.96 2.74
CA THR A 144 -8.76 -10.31 1.55
C THR A 144 -8.61 -9.28 0.43
N TYR A 145 -8.38 -8.01 0.78
CA TYR A 145 -8.11 -6.95 -0.18
C TYR A 145 -6.83 -7.24 -1.00
N SER A 146 -5.74 -7.60 -0.32
CA SER A 146 -4.47 -7.94 -0.95
C SER A 146 -4.60 -9.18 -1.84
N ILE A 147 -5.33 -10.19 -1.38
CA ILE A 147 -5.59 -11.41 -2.13
C ILE A 147 -6.39 -11.11 -3.41
N VAL A 148 -7.44 -10.30 -3.33
CA VAL A 148 -8.28 -9.95 -4.50
C VAL A 148 -7.51 -9.10 -5.51
N LEU A 149 -6.74 -8.11 -5.04
CA LEU A 149 -5.93 -7.29 -5.94
C LEU A 149 -4.87 -8.10 -6.68
N PHE A 150 -4.27 -9.09 -5.99
CA PHE A 150 -3.25 -9.96 -6.55
C PHE A 150 -3.84 -11.03 -7.48
N ALA A 151 -4.74 -11.87 -6.98
CA ALA A 151 -5.09 -13.13 -7.63
C ALA A 151 -5.94 -12.96 -8.89
N GLU A 152 -6.66 -11.84 -8.98
CA GLU A 152 -7.85 -11.82 -9.82
C GLU A 152 -8.08 -10.48 -10.52
N ALA A 153 -7.81 -9.35 -9.85
CA ALA A 153 -7.91 -8.02 -10.50
C ALA A 153 -6.66 -7.61 -11.30
N GLY A 154 -5.48 -8.16 -10.99
CA GLY A 154 -4.23 -7.75 -11.64
C GLY A 154 -3.81 -6.31 -11.34
N HIS A 155 -4.37 -5.68 -10.30
CA HIS A 155 -4.06 -4.30 -9.94
C HIS A 155 -2.83 -4.22 -9.03
N ILE A 156 -1.71 -4.75 -9.52
CA ILE A 156 -0.50 -4.94 -8.72
C ILE A 156 0.09 -3.60 -8.29
N ASN A 157 -0.02 -2.57 -9.12
CA ASN A 157 0.39 -1.21 -8.77
C ASN A 157 -0.36 -0.65 -7.55
N ILE A 158 -1.68 -0.87 -7.46
CA ILE A 158 -2.50 -0.50 -6.28
C ILE A 158 -2.01 -1.25 -5.05
N LEU A 159 -1.72 -2.55 -5.21
CA LEU A 159 -1.27 -3.41 -4.13
C LEU A 159 0.06 -2.93 -3.53
N VAL A 160 1.04 -2.58 -4.38
CA VAL A 160 2.32 -2.04 -3.93
C VAL A 160 2.13 -0.67 -3.26
N ALA A 161 1.37 0.23 -3.87
CA ALA A 161 1.07 1.54 -3.28
C ALA A 161 0.46 1.39 -1.88
N TYR A 162 -0.50 0.47 -1.74
CA TYR A 162 -1.16 0.12 -0.48
C TYR A 162 -0.14 -0.35 0.57
N GLY A 163 0.80 -1.22 0.18
CA GLY A 163 1.88 -1.68 1.07
C GLY A 163 2.77 -0.56 1.60
N PHE A 164 3.02 0.49 0.82
CA PHE A 164 3.84 1.62 1.25
C PHE A 164 3.11 2.63 2.14
N VAL A 165 1.77 2.67 2.17
CA VAL A 165 1.00 3.65 2.95
C VAL A 165 1.37 3.61 4.46
N PRO A 166 1.42 2.45 5.15
CA PRO A 166 1.81 2.42 6.56
C PRO A 166 3.24 2.91 6.83
N LEU A 167 4.18 2.71 5.89
CA LEU A 167 5.53 3.27 5.99
C LEU A 167 5.51 4.79 5.90
N ALA A 168 4.77 5.36 4.95
CA ALA A 168 4.60 6.80 4.80
C ALA A 168 3.98 7.42 6.06
N ILE A 169 2.91 6.81 6.60
CA ILE A 169 2.28 7.23 7.87
C ILE A 169 3.28 7.14 9.03
N ASN A 170 4.01 6.03 9.16
CA ASN A 170 4.98 5.86 10.24
C ASN A 170 6.11 6.92 10.17
N SER A 171 6.58 7.24 8.96
CA SER A 171 7.56 8.31 8.74
C SER A 171 6.99 9.70 9.07
N PHE A 172 5.74 9.96 8.68
CA PHE A 172 5.05 11.20 9.03
C PHE A 172 4.89 11.38 10.54
N ILE A 173 4.57 10.31 11.27
CA ILE A 173 4.54 10.33 12.75
C ILE A 173 5.93 10.70 13.32
N SER A 174 7.01 10.20 12.73
CA SER A 174 8.37 10.58 13.11
C SER A 174 8.66 12.06 12.82
N LEU A 175 8.23 12.57 11.66
CA LEU A 175 8.36 13.98 11.27
C LEU A 175 7.61 14.91 12.23
N ILE A 176 6.35 14.62 12.55
CA ILE A 176 5.61 15.44 13.52
C ILE A 176 6.21 15.30 14.93
N GLY A 177 6.71 14.14 15.33
CA GLY A 177 7.30 13.94 16.66
C GLY A 177 8.64 14.64 16.85
N LYS A 178 9.52 14.55 15.85
CA LYS A 178 10.87 15.12 15.83
C LYS A 178 11.10 15.83 14.49
N PRO A 179 10.67 17.08 14.34
CA PRO A 179 10.80 17.78 13.07
C PRO A 179 12.26 18.05 12.72
N ASN A 180 12.71 17.47 11.61
CA ASN A 180 14.02 17.69 11.01
C ASN A 180 13.96 17.35 9.50
N PHE A 181 14.96 17.80 8.75
CA PHE A 181 15.01 17.61 7.30
C PHE A 181 15.09 16.14 6.87
N TRP A 182 15.72 15.27 7.68
CA TRP A 182 15.82 13.85 7.36
C TRP A 182 14.47 13.14 7.44
N ASN A 183 13.68 13.42 8.47
CA ASN A 183 12.33 12.88 8.60
C ASN A 183 11.39 13.43 7.52
N ALA A 184 11.57 14.70 7.13
CA ALA A 184 10.83 15.28 6.01
C ALA A 184 11.20 14.59 4.69
N PHE A 185 12.50 14.43 4.41
CA PHE A 185 13.01 13.71 3.24
C PHE A 185 12.46 12.28 3.17
N LEU A 186 12.58 11.51 4.27
CA LEU A 186 12.11 10.12 4.31
C LEU A 186 10.59 10.02 4.11
N PHE A 187 9.81 10.90 4.75
CA PHE A 187 8.36 10.96 4.52
C PHE A 187 8.04 11.27 3.06
N THR A 188 8.67 12.30 2.50
CA THR A 188 8.46 12.72 1.11
C THR A 188 8.83 11.61 0.13
N LEU A 189 9.94 10.91 0.35
CA LEU A 189 10.36 9.79 -0.49
C LEU A 189 9.33 8.66 -0.48
N LEU A 190 8.93 8.20 0.72
CA LEU A 190 7.94 7.14 0.86
C LEU A 190 6.57 7.54 0.29
N GLN A 191 6.14 8.78 0.50
CA GLN A 191 4.89 9.27 -0.07
C GLN A 191 4.98 9.36 -1.60
N SER A 192 6.10 9.80 -2.15
CA SER A 192 6.31 9.83 -3.61
C SER A 192 6.26 8.43 -4.20
N VAL A 193 6.83 7.42 -3.52
CA VAL A 193 6.70 6.01 -3.92
C VAL A 193 5.23 5.59 -3.98
N VAL A 194 4.40 5.93 -2.98
CA VAL A 194 2.96 5.65 -3.03
C VAL A 194 2.32 6.27 -4.27
N PHE A 195 2.62 7.54 -4.57
CA PHE A 195 2.07 8.25 -5.73
C PHE A 195 2.55 7.68 -7.08
N ILE A 196 3.80 7.22 -7.17
CA ILE A 196 4.36 6.60 -8.38
C ILE A 196 3.62 5.29 -8.70
N PHE A 197 3.36 4.46 -7.69
CA PHE A 197 2.63 3.21 -7.88
C PHE A 197 1.14 3.44 -8.14
N ASP A 198 0.48 4.30 -7.36
CA ASP A 198 -0.91 4.69 -7.60
C ASP A 198 -1.28 6.03 -6.96
N ILE A 199 -1.67 7.00 -7.81
CA ILE A 199 -2.07 8.34 -7.39
C ILE A 199 -3.31 8.35 -6.47
N ARG A 200 -4.26 7.44 -6.69
CA ARG A 200 -5.52 7.37 -5.91
C ARG A 200 -5.22 6.90 -4.51
N ILE A 201 -4.41 5.86 -4.36
CA ILE A 201 -3.91 5.41 -3.05
C ILE A 201 -3.06 6.50 -2.40
N GLY A 202 -2.27 7.25 -3.18
CA GLY A 202 -1.58 8.46 -2.73
C GLY A 202 -2.51 9.43 -2.02
N PHE A 203 -3.62 9.83 -2.66
CA PHE A 203 -4.62 10.74 -2.09
C PHE A 203 -5.34 10.16 -0.88
N ILE A 204 -5.78 8.90 -0.93
CA ILE A 204 -6.43 8.23 0.22
C ILE A 204 -5.46 8.19 1.41
N GLY A 205 -4.18 7.91 1.16
CA GLY A 205 -3.11 7.92 2.15
C GLY A 205 -2.88 9.27 2.83
N LEU A 206 -3.26 10.39 2.21
CA LEU A 206 -3.15 11.72 2.83
C LEU A 206 -4.19 11.94 3.93
N ILE A 207 -5.35 11.28 3.88
CA ILE A 207 -6.44 11.43 4.87
C ILE A 207 -5.94 11.18 6.32
N PRO A 208 -5.30 10.03 6.64
CA PRO A 208 -4.78 9.81 7.99
C PRO A 208 -3.69 10.82 8.38
N LEU A 209 -2.91 11.35 7.43
CA LEU A 209 -1.89 12.38 7.72
C LEU A 209 -2.54 13.69 8.15
N VAL A 210 -3.60 14.11 7.45
CA VAL A 210 -4.40 15.30 7.82
C VAL A 210 -5.01 15.11 9.20
N ILE A 211 -5.58 13.94 9.50
CA ILE A 211 -6.13 13.61 10.83
C ILE A 211 -5.04 13.66 11.90
N LEU A 212 -3.85 13.12 11.64
CA LEU A 212 -2.71 13.16 12.58
C LEU A 212 -2.20 14.59 12.82
N LEU A 213 -2.18 15.42 11.78
CA LEU A 213 -1.79 16.83 11.89
C LEU A 213 -2.82 17.62 12.69
N PHE A 214 -4.10 17.45 12.35
CA PHE A 214 -5.22 18.08 13.04
C PHE A 214 -5.26 17.67 14.52
N SER A 215 -5.19 16.37 14.81
CA SER A 215 -5.22 15.88 16.19
C SER A 215 -4.09 16.43 17.06
N LYS A 216 -2.89 16.57 16.49
CA LYS A 216 -1.75 17.18 17.17
C LYS A 216 -2.00 18.66 17.52
N PHE A 217 -2.70 19.40 16.67
CA PHE A 217 -2.99 20.81 16.90
C PHE A 217 -4.14 21.00 17.90
N PHE A 218 -5.27 20.31 17.69
CA PHE A 218 -6.49 20.54 18.46
C PHE A 218 -6.50 19.83 19.82
N PHE A 219 -6.04 18.58 19.90
CA PHE A 219 -6.13 17.80 21.15
C PHE A 219 -4.90 17.97 22.03
N ILE A 220 -3.70 18.02 21.44
CA ILE A 220 -2.45 18.14 22.22
C ILE A 220 -2.15 19.61 22.56
N ARG A 221 -2.86 20.57 21.93
CA ARG A 221 -2.70 22.04 22.10
C ARG A 221 -1.24 22.51 21.97
N LYS A 222 -0.45 21.82 21.15
CA LYS A 222 0.92 22.27 20.84
C LYS A 222 0.85 23.26 19.70
N SER A 223 1.46 24.43 19.90
CA SER A 223 1.69 25.36 18.80
C SER A 223 2.55 24.69 17.72
N LEU A 224 2.30 25.04 16.46
CA LEU A 224 3.15 24.62 15.36
C LEU A 224 4.53 25.25 15.55
N SER A 225 5.52 24.43 15.87
CA SER A 225 6.88 24.92 15.96
C SER A 225 7.36 25.36 14.58
N THR A 226 8.12 26.45 14.51
CA THR A 226 8.75 26.91 13.26
C THR A 226 9.54 25.78 12.59
N LYS A 227 10.18 24.90 13.38
CA LYS A 227 10.88 23.71 12.87
C LYS A 227 9.95 22.76 12.12
N LEU A 228 8.74 22.50 12.64
CA LEU A 228 7.75 21.67 11.97
C LEU A 228 7.28 22.31 10.67
N LEU A 229 6.96 23.61 10.68
CA LEU A 229 6.55 24.33 9.48
C LEU A 229 7.64 24.29 8.40
N LEU A 230 8.91 24.53 8.76
CA LEU A 230 10.03 24.46 7.84
C LEU A 230 10.25 23.05 7.30
N SER A 231 10.14 22.02 8.15
CA SER A 231 10.27 20.62 7.70
C SER A 231 9.11 20.19 6.79
N LEU A 232 7.88 20.64 7.07
CA LEU A 232 6.72 20.39 6.19
C LEU A 232 6.86 21.14 4.86
N PHE A 233 7.28 22.40 4.89
CA PHE A 233 7.55 23.18 3.68
C PHE A 233 8.63 22.53 2.81
N PHE A 234 9.77 22.15 3.43
CA PHE A 234 10.82 21.42 2.75
C PHE A 234 10.32 20.10 2.15
N GLY A 235 9.57 19.32 2.93
CA GLY A 235 8.98 18.07 2.47
C GLY A 235 8.02 18.24 1.30
N GLY A 236 7.15 19.26 1.34
CA GLY A 236 6.22 19.60 0.25
C GLY A 236 6.93 20.09 -1.01
N PHE A 237 7.93 20.96 -0.85
CA PHE A 237 8.76 21.43 -1.97
C PHE A 237 9.51 20.26 -2.63
N LEU A 238 10.14 19.40 -1.83
CA LEU A 238 10.82 18.21 -2.33
C LEU A 238 9.85 17.23 -2.99
N PHE A 239 8.64 17.09 -2.45
CA PHE A 239 7.60 16.23 -3.04
C PHE A 239 7.24 16.71 -4.44
N ILE A 240 7.04 18.01 -4.62
CA ILE A 240 6.77 18.59 -5.94
C ILE A 240 7.94 18.26 -6.89
N ILE A 241 9.19 18.54 -6.50
CA ILE A 241 10.38 18.27 -7.32
C ILE A 241 10.47 16.81 -7.77
N ILE A 242 10.36 15.86 -6.83
CA ILE A 242 10.48 14.43 -7.12
C ILE A 242 9.38 13.97 -8.07
N ASN A 243 8.19 14.57 -7.99
CA ASN A 243 7.03 14.18 -8.78
C ASN A 243 6.82 15.05 -10.02
N LEU A 244 7.70 16.03 -10.31
CA LEU A 244 7.56 16.90 -11.50
C LEU A 244 7.50 16.11 -12.80
N PHE A 245 8.20 14.97 -12.87
CA PHE A 245 8.29 14.17 -14.10
C PHE A 245 6.93 13.63 -14.57
N TRP A 246 5.99 13.39 -13.65
CA TRP A 246 4.62 12.99 -14.01
C TRP A 246 3.58 14.09 -13.75
N LEU A 247 3.83 14.99 -12.79
CA LEU A 247 2.93 16.12 -12.52
C LEU A 247 2.83 17.08 -13.70
N ILE A 248 3.96 17.43 -14.34
CA ILE A 248 3.97 18.33 -15.50
C ILE A 248 3.10 17.74 -16.63
N PRO A 249 3.37 16.51 -17.11
CA PRO A 249 2.50 15.82 -18.08
C PRO A 249 1.01 15.88 -17.76
N ILE A 250 0.62 15.51 -16.55
CA ILE A 250 -0.80 15.45 -16.17
C ILE A 250 -1.45 16.84 -16.21
N ILE A 251 -0.72 17.89 -15.83
CA ILE A 251 -1.24 19.26 -15.82
C ILE A 251 -1.26 19.87 -17.23
N THR A 252 -0.32 19.49 -18.10
CA THR A 252 -0.20 20.06 -19.45
C THR A 252 -1.02 19.33 -20.50
N THR A 253 -1.34 18.06 -20.28
CA THR A 253 -2.08 17.23 -21.23
C THR A 253 -3.60 17.44 -21.08
N PRO A 254 -4.36 17.64 -22.17
CA PRO A 254 -5.81 17.76 -22.11
C PRO A 254 -6.47 16.56 -21.42
N GLN A 255 -7.49 16.81 -20.60
CA GLN A 255 -8.17 15.77 -19.81
C GLN A 255 -8.73 14.62 -20.66
N GLU A 256 -9.21 14.92 -21.88
CA GLU A 256 -9.72 13.94 -22.84
C GLU A 256 -8.66 12.91 -23.28
N GLN A 257 -7.38 13.22 -23.12
CA GLN A 257 -6.26 12.32 -23.41
C GLN A 257 -5.73 11.59 -22.17
N ILE A 258 -6.27 11.90 -20.98
CA ILE A 258 -5.89 11.28 -19.70
C ILE A 258 -6.96 10.28 -19.26
N LEU A 259 -8.24 10.65 -19.38
CA LEU A 259 -9.36 9.81 -18.98
C LEU A 259 -9.92 9.04 -20.18
N ALA A 260 -10.24 7.76 -19.97
CA ALA A 260 -10.94 6.99 -20.98
C ALA A 260 -12.36 7.57 -21.20
N SER A 261 -12.86 7.48 -22.44
CA SER A 261 -14.18 7.98 -22.79
C SER A 261 -15.26 7.41 -21.88
N GLY A 262 -16.06 8.28 -21.27
CA GLY A 262 -17.14 7.93 -20.35
C GLY A 262 -16.74 7.89 -18.87
N GLN A 263 -15.45 7.87 -18.50
CA GLN A 263 -15.06 7.83 -17.07
C GLN A 263 -15.51 9.08 -16.26
N ALA A 264 -15.83 10.18 -16.95
CA ALA A 264 -16.40 11.37 -16.32
C ALA A 264 -17.92 11.28 -16.07
N ASP A 265 -18.60 10.25 -16.58
CA ASP A 265 -20.05 10.11 -16.45
C ASP A 265 -20.43 9.67 -15.02
N SER A 266 -21.53 10.21 -14.50
CA SER A 266 -22.03 9.87 -13.16
C SER A 266 -22.33 8.38 -12.99
N VAL A 267 -22.69 7.69 -14.07
CA VAL A 267 -22.93 6.24 -14.10
C VAL A 267 -21.65 5.47 -13.73
N TRP A 268 -20.48 5.96 -14.15
CA TRP A 268 -19.21 5.34 -13.76
C TRP A 268 -18.92 5.55 -12.27
N VAL A 269 -19.24 6.71 -11.72
CA VAL A 269 -19.10 6.96 -10.27
C VAL A 269 -19.98 5.99 -9.49
N GLU A 270 -21.24 5.81 -9.89
CA GLU A 270 -22.15 4.84 -9.28
C GLU A 270 -21.61 3.42 -9.35
N ARG A 271 -21.14 2.99 -10.54
CA ARG A 271 -20.55 1.65 -10.75
C ARG A 271 -19.29 1.41 -9.92
N LEU A 272 -18.51 2.43 -9.64
CA LEU A 272 -17.29 2.36 -8.83
C LEU A 272 -17.54 2.54 -7.33
N SER A 273 -18.76 2.92 -6.93
CA SER A 273 -19.15 3.17 -5.52
C SER A 273 -19.68 1.93 -4.81
N TYR A 274 -19.09 0.76 -5.07
CA TYR A 274 -19.51 -0.52 -4.47
C TYR A 274 -18.83 -0.81 -3.12
N GLN A 275 -17.87 0.02 -2.69
CA GLN A 275 -17.18 -0.13 -1.41
C GLN A 275 -17.85 0.73 -0.33
N GLU A 276 -18.38 0.06 0.69
CA GLU A 276 -18.93 0.72 1.88
C GLU A 276 -17.90 0.83 3.01
N LEU A 277 -18.15 1.70 3.99
CA LEU A 277 -17.32 1.84 5.20
C LEU A 277 -17.18 0.51 5.99
N SER A 278 -18.22 -0.33 5.98
CA SER A 278 -18.23 -1.66 6.61
C SER A 278 -17.10 -2.55 6.07
N HIS A 279 -16.88 -2.54 4.76
CA HIS A 279 -15.83 -3.28 4.07
C HIS A 279 -14.45 -2.80 4.50
N ALA A 280 -14.27 -1.48 4.59
CA ALA A 280 -13.02 -0.88 5.06
C ALA A 280 -12.70 -1.25 6.52
N LEU A 281 -13.69 -1.20 7.42
CA LEU A 281 -13.51 -1.52 8.84
C LEU A 281 -13.17 -2.98 9.11
N THR A 282 -13.55 -3.88 8.20
CA THR A 282 -13.31 -5.33 8.33
C THR A 282 -12.17 -5.84 7.46
N LEU A 283 -11.54 -4.96 6.66
CA LEU A 283 -10.54 -5.34 5.67
C LEU A 283 -11.06 -6.44 4.73
N SER A 284 -12.36 -6.37 4.41
CA SER A 284 -13.08 -7.31 3.55
C SER A 284 -13.35 -6.67 2.20
N HIS A 285 -12.85 -7.26 1.11
CA HIS A 285 -13.22 -6.78 -0.23
C HIS A 285 -14.69 -7.12 -0.54
N PRO A 286 -15.50 -6.23 -1.14
CA PRO A 286 -16.93 -6.48 -1.43
C PRO A 286 -17.18 -7.63 -2.40
N PHE A 287 -16.22 -7.95 -3.28
CA PHE A 287 -16.32 -9.12 -4.15
C PHE A 287 -15.96 -10.43 -3.44
N PHE A 288 -15.50 -10.40 -2.18
CA PHE A 288 -15.14 -11.62 -1.47
C PHE A 288 -16.34 -12.18 -0.69
N SER A 289 -16.79 -13.37 -1.08
CA SER A 289 -17.89 -14.12 -0.45
C SER A 289 -17.38 -15.36 0.29
N GLN A 290 -18.26 -16.10 0.97
CA GLN A 290 -17.89 -17.39 1.58
C GLN A 290 -17.55 -18.47 0.55
N GLU A 291 -18.05 -18.33 -0.68
CA GLU A 291 -17.85 -19.28 -1.78
C GLU A 291 -16.67 -18.90 -2.68
N GLY A 292 -16.03 -17.74 -2.44
CA GLY A 292 -14.96 -17.19 -3.28
C GLY A 292 -15.26 -15.79 -3.79
N ILE A 293 -14.60 -15.38 -4.88
CA ILE A 293 -14.74 -14.04 -5.45
C ILE A 293 -15.95 -14.00 -6.41
N SER A 294 -16.84 -13.01 -6.26
CA SER A 294 -17.99 -12.77 -7.15
C SER A 294 -18.00 -11.34 -7.68
N TYR A 295 -17.68 -11.20 -8.97
CA TYR A 295 -17.63 -9.89 -9.64
C TYR A 295 -19.01 -9.28 -9.84
N PHE A 296 -19.05 -7.95 -9.80
CA PHE A 296 -20.27 -7.15 -10.00
C PHE A 296 -21.39 -7.45 -8.99
N SER A 297 -21.07 -8.18 -7.91
CA SER A 297 -21.95 -8.43 -6.78
C SER A 297 -21.26 -7.94 -5.51
N ALA A 298 -21.86 -6.96 -4.84
CA ALA A 298 -21.37 -6.53 -3.53
C ALA A 298 -21.89 -7.53 -2.47
N ASN A 299 -20.97 -8.28 -1.86
CA ASN A 299 -21.30 -9.21 -0.79
C ASN A 299 -21.29 -8.47 0.56
N PRO A 300 -22.27 -8.73 1.45
CA PRO A 300 -22.25 -8.11 2.76
C PRO A 300 -21.06 -8.61 3.57
N VAL A 301 -20.50 -7.73 4.39
CA VAL A 301 -19.45 -8.07 5.33
C VAL A 301 -19.94 -9.13 6.32
N SER A 302 -19.19 -10.23 6.43
CA SER A 302 -19.49 -11.28 7.42
C SER A 302 -19.50 -10.69 8.83
N PRO A 303 -20.56 -10.90 9.64
CA PRO A 303 -20.61 -10.44 11.03
C PRO A 303 -19.41 -10.92 11.86
N PHE A 304 -18.84 -12.08 11.52
CA PHE A 304 -17.64 -12.62 12.16
C PHE A 304 -16.40 -11.73 11.96
N ALA A 305 -16.26 -11.08 10.81
CA ALA A 305 -15.12 -10.20 10.53
C ALA A 305 -15.18 -8.93 11.40
N ILE A 306 -16.39 -8.41 11.66
CA ILE A 306 -16.61 -7.30 12.60
C ILE A 306 -16.24 -7.72 14.03
N ILE A 307 -16.68 -8.91 14.44
CA ILE A 307 -16.37 -9.45 15.76
C ILE A 307 -14.86 -9.63 15.93
N LEU A 308 -14.18 -10.21 14.93
CA LEU A 308 -12.73 -10.43 14.95
C LEU A 308 -11.95 -9.12 15.08
N SER A 309 -12.34 -8.07 14.33
CA SER A 309 -11.67 -6.77 14.40
C SER A 309 -11.86 -6.10 15.76
N VAL A 310 -13.04 -6.22 16.37
CA VAL A 310 -13.30 -5.72 17.73
C VAL A 310 -12.46 -6.49 18.77
N PHE A 311 -12.44 -7.82 18.71
CA PHE A 311 -11.64 -8.64 19.63
C PHE A 311 -10.15 -8.35 19.50
N TYR A 312 -9.64 -8.19 18.28
CA TYR A 312 -8.24 -7.83 18.05
C TYR A 312 -7.88 -6.48 18.71
N ASN A 313 -8.73 -5.46 18.55
CA ASN A 313 -8.53 -4.15 19.17
C ASN A 313 -8.57 -4.21 20.70
N LEU A 314 -9.54 -4.94 21.27
CA LEU A 314 -9.64 -5.14 22.72
C LEU A 314 -8.43 -5.90 23.29
N TRP A 315 -7.96 -6.94 22.58
CA TRP A 315 -6.79 -7.71 22.97
C TRP A 315 -5.51 -6.84 22.96
N CYS A 316 -5.33 -6.01 21.95
CA CYS A 316 -4.20 -5.08 21.87
C CYS A 316 -4.21 -4.06 23.02
N TYR A 317 -5.40 -3.60 23.43
CA TYR A 317 -5.54 -2.60 24.49
C TYR A 317 -5.28 -3.16 25.90
N GLN A 318 -5.64 -4.42 26.16
CA GLN A 318 -5.42 -5.03 27.48
C GLN A 318 -3.94 -5.36 27.77
N GLY A 319 -3.08 -5.36 26.74
CA GLY A 319 -1.65 -5.67 26.84
C GLY A 319 -0.72 -4.48 27.09
N SER A 320 -1.20 -3.23 26.99
CA SER A 320 -0.43 -1.99 27.23
C SER A 320 -0.57 -1.48 28.66
#